data_AF-A0A2D7HWR2-F1
#
_entry.id   AF-A0A2D7HWR2-F1
#
_cell.length_a   1.000
_cell.length_b   1.000
_cell.length_c   1.000
_cell.angle_alpha   90.00
_cell.angle_beta   90.00
_cell.angle_gamma   90.00
#
_symmetry.space_group_name_H-M   'P 1'
#
loop_
_entity.id
_entity.type
_entity.pdbx_description
1 polymer ?
#
loop_
_entity_poly.entity_id
_entity_poly.type
_entity_poly.pdbx_seq_one_letter_code
_entity_poly.pdbx_strand_id
1 'polypeptide(L)'
;MAQSKTSEKEKNALSSSIRNVGAHASDWIRSFRLIYLAVFVFIILYITTVRVAEFMLDDHFQAVADQSVTITNLERPIALQIKQNMEKDVSESNWVVYGGVKVNSLILGSDGITWIYVQGQIEPQPDGLPPTDVLRQAVELLPATASVSVTVPHNSLLANAILITYASILLWGLYLNNRSNQRRYIRELDSARSTRDEAASRAVSIEQELQEARKKLTHVEPSEKAMAQEISVLQHERKTLQRKLTGLAAREEELRSQAEEAVSLTQEVQALEDLLEEAGNDIESKDEEITELSKHLKSASRIAASSTKSKVGESLERRLRTLYKNLEIDDHAIDTMVALRDEIMKLKAEEGLKRLSEESENVGVRRKVGGLPGYLNVFELGFAGKGRIYYARGKQRHFRILAIGAKNSQDADLDYLRRLSREDMS
;
A
#
# COMPACT_ATOMS: atom_id res chain seq x y z
N MET A 1 8.43 2.34 2.13
CA MET A 1 8.50 3.18 3.35
C MET A 1 9.61 2.79 4.33
N ALA A 2 9.98 1.51 4.48
CA ALA A 2 11.05 1.10 5.41
C ALA A 2 12.47 1.57 5.00
N GLN A 3 12.80 1.58 3.71
CA GLN A 3 14.13 2.03 3.20
C GLN A 3 14.36 3.56 3.34
N SER A 4 13.30 4.36 3.44
CA SER A 4 13.44 5.81 3.62
C SER A 4 13.89 6.17 5.03
N LYS A 5 13.46 5.39 6.04
CA LYS A 5 13.80 5.65 7.45
C LYS A 5 15.23 5.24 7.82
N THR A 6 15.80 4.24 7.12
CA THR A 6 17.20 3.84 7.33
C THR A 6 18.18 4.87 6.76
N SER A 7 17.91 5.44 5.59
CA SER A 7 18.75 6.49 4.99
C SER A 7 18.78 7.77 5.85
N GLU A 8 17.67 8.12 6.47
CA GLU A 8 17.57 9.30 7.34
C GLU A 8 18.33 9.11 8.67
N LYS A 9 18.33 7.89 9.22
CA LYS A 9 19.15 7.53 10.38
C LYS A 9 20.65 7.58 10.09
N GLU A 10 21.10 7.08 8.94
CA GLU A 10 22.51 7.15 8.54
C GLU A 10 22.99 8.59 8.35
N LYS A 11 22.18 9.44 7.69
CA LYS A 11 22.52 10.86 7.52
C LYS A 11 22.63 11.59 8.86
N ASN A 12 21.76 11.28 9.81
CA ASN A 12 21.81 11.88 11.14
C ASN A 12 23.05 11.42 11.94
N ALA A 13 23.43 10.14 11.85
CA ALA A 13 24.63 9.59 12.49
C ALA A 13 25.93 10.14 11.89
N LEU A 14 25.98 10.34 10.56
CA LEU A 14 27.10 11.01 9.91
C LEU A 14 27.20 12.49 10.32
N SER A 15 26.07 13.19 10.43
CA SER A 15 26.07 14.61 10.83
C SER A 15 26.51 14.84 12.28
N SER A 16 26.26 13.88 13.19
CA SER A 16 26.69 13.96 14.58
C SER A 16 28.17 13.62 14.75
N SER A 17 28.67 12.64 13.99
CA SER A 17 30.10 12.30 13.95
C SER A 17 30.94 13.49 13.46
N ILE A 18 30.53 14.15 12.37
CA ILE A 18 31.24 15.33 11.83
C ILE A 18 31.22 16.51 12.82
N ARG A 19 30.11 16.73 13.53
CA ARG A 19 30.02 17.77 14.57
C ARG A 19 30.94 17.48 15.77
N ASN A 20 31.07 16.22 16.18
CA ASN A 20 31.97 15.84 17.28
C ASN A 20 33.44 15.98 16.90
N VAL A 21 33.83 15.68 15.66
CA VAL A 21 35.19 15.92 15.17
C VAL A 21 35.52 17.42 15.16
N GLY A 22 34.56 18.27 14.76
CA GLY A 22 34.70 19.72 14.82
C GLY A 22 34.88 20.27 16.24
N ALA A 23 34.15 19.71 17.22
CA ALA A 23 34.27 20.08 18.63
C ALA A 23 35.67 19.73 19.18
N HIS A 24 36.16 18.52 18.95
CA HIS A 24 37.51 18.10 19.37
C HIS A 24 38.62 18.94 18.71
N ALA A 25 38.50 19.25 17.43
CA ALA A 25 39.46 20.12 16.74
C ALA A 25 39.46 21.54 17.34
N SER A 26 38.28 22.07 17.69
CA SER A 26 38.17 23.41 18.29
C SER A 26 38.78 23.49 19.69
N ASP A 27 38.64 22.44 20.51
CA ASP A 27 39.23 22.38 21.85
C ASP A 27 40.76 22.17 21.79
N TRP A 28 41.24 21.38 20.82
CA TRP A 28 42.67 21.28 20.54
C TRP A 28 43.24 22.65 20.15
N ILE A 29 42.62 23.37 19.22
CA ILE A 29 43.05 24.71 18.82
C ILE A 29 43.01 25.70 20.00
N ARG A 30 42.00 25.64 20.87
CA ARG A 30 41.90 26.49 22.06
C ARG A 30 43.03 26.19 23.06
N SER A 31 43.32 24.93 23.33
CA SER A 31 44.42 24.55 24.22
C SER A 31 45.78 25.00 23.69
N PHE A 32 46.02 24.86 22.38
CA PHE A 32 47.23 25.37 21.73
C PHE A 32 47.34 26.88 21.83
N ARG A 33 46.27 27.63 21.53
CA ARG A 33 46.23 29.09 21.67
C ARG A 33 46.50 29.54 23.11
N LEU A 34 45.99 28.82 24.10
CA LEU A 34 46.21 29.14 25.51
C LEU A 34 47.68 28.95 25.91
N ILE A 35 48.33 27.86 25.45
CA ILE A 35 49.76 27.63 25.71
C ILE A 35 50.62 28.73 25.07
N TYR A 36 50.39 29.07 23.79
CA TYR A 36 51.14 30.14 23.13
C TYR A 36 50.91 31.50 23.79
N LEU A 37 49.67 31.81 24.17
CA LEU A 37 49.36 33.03 24.89
C LEU A 37 50.07 33.07 26.25
N ALA A 38 50.10 31.96 26.98
CA ALA A 38 50.80 31.86 28.26
C ALA A 38 52.32 32.06 28.12
N VAL A 39 52.94 31.46 27.10
CA VAL A 39 54.37 31.66 26.80
C VAL A 39 54.64 33.12 26.41
N PHE A 40 53.78 33.72 25.60
CA PHE A 40 53.93 35.12 25.20
C PHE A 40 53.82 36.08 26.40
N VAL A 41 52.82 35.88 27.25
CA VAL A 41 52.64 36.64 28.50
C VAL A 41 53.85 36.45 29.43
N PHE A 42 54.38 35.23 29.52
CA PHE A 42 55.60 34.94 30.29
C PHE A 42 56.82 35.73 29.78
N ILE A 43 57.05 35.77 28.47
CA ILE A 43 58.17 36.53 27.88
C ILE A 43 58.03 38.02 28.20
N ILE A 44 56.83 38.59 28.04
CA ILE A 44 56.58 40.01 28.35
C ILE A 44 56.79 40.30 29.83
N LEU A 45 56.25 39.47 30.72
CA LEU A 45 56.40 39.64 32.17
C LEU A 45 57.87 39.55 32.56
N TYR A 46 58.63 38.60 32.03
CA TYR A 46 60.06 38.46 32.28
C TYR A 46 60.83 39.73 31.87
N ILE A 47 60.69 40.17 30.60
CA ILE A 47 61.39 41.35 30.09
C ILE A 47 61.03 42.61 30.90
N THR A 48 59.75 42.78 31.21
CA THR A 48 59.27 43.94 31.98
C THR A 48 59.83 43.92 33.39
N THR A 49 59.86 42.75 34.04
CA THR A 49 60.37 42.61 35.41
C THR A 49 61.87 42.86 35.47
N VAL A 50 62.64 42.38 34.50
CA VAL A 50 64.08 42.68 34.40
C VAL A 50 64.31 44.18 34.22
N ARG A 51 63.56 44.86 33.34
CA ARG A 51 63.67 46.32 33.15
C ARG A 51 63.31 47.12 34.40
N VAL A 52 62.28 46.70 35.12
CA VAL A 52 61.90 47.35 36.39
C VAL A 52 63.01 47.14 37.43
N ALA A 53 63.59 45.94 37.50
CA ALA A 53 64.72 45.67 38.39
C ALA A 53 65.96 46.50 38.02
N GLU A 54 66.26 46.65 36.73
CA GLU A 54 67.32 47.55 36.24
C GLU A 54 67.07 48.99 36.68
N PHE A 55 65.86 49.51 36.46
CA PHE A 55 65.50 50.88 36.86
C PHE A 55 65.59 51.11 38.39
N MET A 56 65.12 50.14 39.18
CA MET A 56 65.22 50.22 40.65
C MET A 56 66.66 50.15 41.16
N LEU A 57 67.50 49.32 40.53
CA LEU A 57 68.91 49.22 40.88
C LEU A 57 69.67 50.47 40.43
N ASP A 58 69.32 51.04 39.27
CA ASP A 58 69.91 52.28 38.77
C ASP A 58 69.69 53.44 39.76
N ASP A 59 68.46 53.65 40.21
CA ASP A 59 68.12 54.65 41.22
C ASP A 59 68.83 54.39 42.56
N HIS A 60 68.88 53.13 43.00
CA HIS A 60 69.58 52.74 44.22
C HIS A 60 71.09 53.02 44.14
N PHE A 61 71.75 52.62 43.06
CA PHE A 61 73.19 52.81 42.89
C PHE A 61 73.57 54.25 42.57
N GLN A 62 72.68 55.02 41.93
CA GLN A 62 72.86 56.46 41.76
C GLN A 62 72.85 57.16 43.12
N ALA A 63 71.88 56.85 44.00
CA ALA A 63 71.84 57.39 45.35
C ALA A 63 73.07 57.00 46.19
N VAL A 64 73.54 55.75 46.06
CA VAL A 64 74.78 55.30 46.70
C VAL A 64 75.99 56.07 46.18
N ALA A 65 76.10 56.26 44.86
CA ALA A 65 77.21 57.00 44.27
C ALA A 65 77.23 58.48 44.67
N ASP A 66 76.06 59.13 44.72
CA ASP A 66 75.94 60.51 45.19
C ASP A 66 76.39 60.63 46.67
N GLN A 67 76.09 59.63 47.50
CA GLN A 67 76.57 59.57 48.88
C GLN A 67 78.09 59.35 48.96
N SER A 68 78.64 58.44 48.15
CA SER A 68 80.08 58.11 48.14
C SER A 68 80.97 59.26 47.62
N VAL A 69 80.40 60.19 46.83
CA VAL A 69 81.07 61.42 46.37
C VAL A 69 81.21 62.48 47.48
N THR A 70 80.45 62.38 48.56
CA THR A 70 80.51 63.34 49.67
C THR A 70 81.79 63.11 50.50
N ILE A 71 82.78 63.98 50.33
CA ILE A 71 84.09 63.87 51.01
C ILE A 71 84.01 64.50 52.41
N THR A 72 84.46 63.77 53.42
CA THR A 72 84.48 64.23 54.83
C THR A 72 85.89 64.59 55.33
N ASN A 73 86.95 64.18 54.62
CA ASN A 73 88.33 64.43 55.03
C ASN A 73 89.13 65.09 53.88
N LEU A 74 89.69 66.29 54.11
CA LEU A 74 90.47 67.02 53.09
C LEU A 74 91.98 66.75 53.17
N GLU A 75 92.43 65.85 54.06
CA GLU A 75 93.86 65.53 54.25
C GLU A 75 94.40 64.50 53.24
N ARG A 76 93.54 63.86 52.46
CA ARG A 76 93.92 62.84 51.47
C ARG A 76 93.46 63.22 50.06
N PRO A 77 94.15 62.75 49.00
CA PRO A 77 93.73 62.98 47.62
C PRO A 77 92.28 62.55 47.38
N ILE A 78 91.49 63.44 46.79
CA ILE A 78 90.04 63.29 46.64
C ILE A 78 89.68 62.12 45.73
N ALA A 79 90.41 61.95 44.62
CA ALA A 79 90.18 60.83 43.71
C ALA A 79 90.38 59.46 44.40
N LEU A 80 91.34 59.37 45.33
CA LEU A 80 91.61 58.13 46.06
C LEU A 80 90.52 57.83 47.10
N GLN A 81 89.99 58.86 47.77
CA GLN A 81 88.86 58.69 48.68
C GLN A 81 87.58 58.29 47.95
N ILE A 82 87.27 58.96 46.85
CA ILE A 82 86.13 58.63 45.99
C ILE A 82 86.26 57.20 45.46
N LYS A 83 87.46 56.80 45.01
CA LYS A 83 87.72 55.42 44.60
C LYS A 83 87.43 54.42 45.73
N GLN A 84 87.99 54.64 46.92
CA GLN A 84 87.82 53.72 48.06
C GLN A 84 86.36 53.61 48.49
N ASN A 85 85.64 54.75 48.54
CA ASN A 85 84.22 54.76 48.87
C ASN A 85 83.39 54.05 47.80
N MET A 86 83.64 54.33 46.52
CA MET A 86 82.94 53.66 45.40
C MET A 86 83.26 52.17 45.32
N GLU A 87 84.50 51.76 45.56
CA GLU A 87 84.90 50.37 45.57
C GLU A 87 84.19 49.62 46.72
N LYS A 88 84.16 50.21 47.92
CA LYS A 88 83.47 49.63 49.07
C LYS A 88 81.95 49.60 48.91
N ASP A 89 81.34 50.70 48.48
CA ASP A 89 79.88 50.83 48.49
C ASP A 89 79.23 50.23 47.23
N VAL A 90 79.91 50.27 46.09
CA VAL A 90 79.39 49.76 44.81
C VAL A 90 79.92 48.37 44.50
N SER A 91 81.24 48.13 44.58
CA SER A 91 81.83 46.85 44.13
C SER A 91 81.68 45.71 45.13
N GLU A 92 81.69 45.99 46.43
CA GLU A 92 81.44 44.99 47.49
C GLU A 92 79.94 44.79 47.76
N SER A 93 79.05 45.50 47.04
CA SER A 93 77.62 45.35 47.20
C SER A 93 77.18 43.93 46.88
N ASN A 94 76.33 43.35 47.74
CA ASN A 94 75.78 42.01 47.56
C ASN A 94 75.09 41.83 46.19
N TRP A 95 74.55 42.91 45.61
CA TRP A 95 73.94 42.89 44.28
C TRP A 95 74.95 42.68 43.15
N VAL A 96 76.18 43.20 43.29
CA VAL A 96 77.24 43.00 42.31
C VAL A 96 77.86 41.61 42.50
N VAL A 97 78.21 41.27 43.74
CA VAL A 97 78.90 40.01 44.07
C VAL A 97 78.02 38.78 43.85
N TYR A 98 76.82 38.78 44.42
CA TYR A 98 75.89 37.64 44.34
C TYR A 98 74.81 37.83 43.27
N GLY A 99 74.39 39.07 43.01
CA GLY A 99 73.37 39.32 41.98
C GLY A 99 73.92 39.24 40.56
N GLY A 100 75.24 39.39 40.36
CA GLY A 100 75.88 39.45 39.04
C GLY A 100 75.50 40.70 38.24
N VAL A 101 75.09 41.75 38.94
CA VAL A 101 74.73 43.05 38.37
C VAL A 101 76.01 43.78 37.92
N LYS A 102 75.99 44.35 36.71
CA LYS A 102 77.10 45.16 36.22
C LYS A 102 76.77 46.63 36.40
N VAL A 103 77.54 47.27 37.28
CA VAL A 103 77.41 48.71 37.56
C VAL A 103 78.57 49.42 36.86
N ASN A 104 78.25 50.29 35.91
CA ASN A 104 79.24 51.20 35.33
C ASN A 104 79.05 52.56 35.98
N SER A 105 80.04 52.99 36.75
CA SER A 105 80.05 54.29 37.42
C SER A 105 81.05 55.22 36.75
N LEU A 106 80.59 56.45 36.50
CA LEU A 106 81.33 57.55 35.93
C LEU A 106 81.14 58.77 36.84
N ILE A 107 82.23 59.25 37.42
CA ILE A 107 82.24 60.46 38.25
C ILE A 107 82.99 61.55 37.50
N LEU A 108 82.30 62.66 37.26
CA LEU A 108 82.82 63.84 36.58
C LEU A 108 83.03 64.96 37.62
N GLY A 109 84.06 65.77 37.43
CA GLY A 109 84.29 66.97 38.22
C GLY A 109 83.27 68.07 37.95
N SER A 110 83.42 69.19 38.65
CA SER A 110 82.54 70.37 38.52
C SER A 110 82.45 70.94 37.10
N ASP A 111 83.46 70.68 36.28
CA ASP A 111 83.56 71.07 34.88
C ASP A 111 82.75 70.18 33.93
N GLY A 112 82.27 69.03 34.41
CA GLY A 112 81.55 68.03 33.62
C GLY A 112 82.40 67.31 32.56
N ILE A 113 83.71 67.54 32.54
CA ILE A 113 84.63 67.04 31.51
C ILE A 113 85.74 66.20 32.15
N THR A 114 86.26 66.62 33.30
CA THR A 114 87.33 65.91 33.99
C THR A 114 86.77 64.66 34.67
N TRP A 115 87.20 63.48 34.23
CA TRP A 115 86.78 62.21 34.81
C TRP A 115 87.64 61.91 36.04
N ILE A 116 87.00 61.89 37.21
CA ILE A 116 87.68 61.62 38.48
C ILE A 116 87.79 60.11 38.70
N TYR A 117 86.75 59.38 38.31
CA TYR A 117 86.66 57.93 38.48
C TYR A 117 85.82 57.31 37.37
N VAL A 118 86.36 56.27 36.73
CA VAL A 118 85.70 55.48 35.69
C VAL A 118 85.93 54.00 35.97
N GLN A 119 84.88 53.28 36.35
CA GLN A 119 84.87 51.81 36.40
C GLN A 119 86.10 51.17 37.11
N GLY A 120 86.51 51.72 38.27
CA GLY A 120 87.64 51.21 39.05
C GLY A 120 88.99 51.87 38.75
N GLN A 121 89.07 52.71 37.72
CA GLN A 121 90.26 53.47 37.35
C GLN A 121 90.13 54.92 37.80
N ILE A 122 91.23 55.47 38.31
CA ILE A 122 91.40 56.89 38.62
C ILE A 122 92.47 57.47 37.70
N GLU A 123 92.41 58.77 37.45
CA GLU A 123 93.51 59.49 36.83
C GLU A 123 94.79 59.32 37.69
N PRO A 124 95.94 58.96 37.10
CA PRO A 124 97.18 58.77 37.85
C PRO A 124 97.61 60.08 38.51
N GLN A 125 97.52 60.13 39.84
CA GLN A 125 97.96 61.29 40.62
C GLN A 125 99.36 61.05 41.20
N PRO A 126 100.19 62.10 41.33
CA PRO A 126 101.48 62.00 41.99
C PRO A 126 101.30 61.70 43.47
N ASP A 127 101.96 60.64 43.96
CA ASP A 127 101.95 60.26 45.37
C ASP A 127 102.58 61.37 46.24
N GLY A 128 101.84 61.86 47.24
CA GLY A 128 102.36 62.80 48.24
C GLY A 128 102.21 64.29 47.93
N LEU A 129 101.08 64.70 47.34
CA LEU A 129 100.74 66.13 47.17
C LEU A 129 100.73 66.86 48.53
N PRO A 130 101.34 68.07 48.61
CA PRO A 130 101.27 68.88 49.82
C PRO A 130 99.81 69.32 50.09
N PRO A 131 99.41 69.55 51.37
CA PRO A 131 98.02 69.84 51.73
C PRO A 131 97.40 71.03 50.98
N THR A 132 98.20 72.00 50.58
CA THR A 132 97.77 73.16 49.77
C THR A 132 97.31 72.77 48.37
N ASP A 133 97.94 71.77 47.76
CA ASP A 133 97.61 71.33 46.40
C ASP A 133 96.38 70.41 46.41
N VAL A 134 96.17 69.66 47.50
CA VAL A 134 94.96 68.86 47.73
C VAL A 134 93.72 69.76 47.85
N LEU A 135 93.83 70.87 48.58
CA LEU A 135 92.74 71.85 48.69
C LEU A 135 92.44 72.55 47.37
N ARG A 136 93.46 72.87 46.57
CA ARG A 136 93.27 73.47 45.25
C ARG A 136 92.53 72.51 44.31
N GLN A 137 92.95 71.25 44.29
CA GLN A 137 92.29 70.20 43.54
C GLN A 137 90.83 69.98 44.00
N ALA A 138 90.56 70.10 45.31
CA ALA A 138 89.21 70.02 45.86
C ALA A 138 88.28 71.10 45.32
N VAL A 139 88.77 72.34 45.27
CA VAL A 139 88.00 73.49 44.78
C VAL A 139 87.74 73.40 43.28
N GLU A 140 88.69 72.85 42.50
CA GLU A 140 88.55 72.70 41.05
C GLU A 140 87.61 71.54 40.69
N LEU A 141 87.63 70.44 41.44
CA LEU A 141 86.88 69.23 41.09
C LEU A 141 85.47 69.14 41.70
N LEU A 142 85.14 69.92 42.74
CA LEU A 142 83.85 69.85 43.43
C LEU A 142 82.89 70.99 43.06
N PRO A 143 81.56 70.76 42.98
CA PRO A 143 80.86 69.50 43.25
C PRO A 143 81.01 68.50 42.09
N ALA A 144 81.41 67.27 42.41
CA ALA A 144 81.48 66.21 41.43
C ALA A 144 80.08 65.65 41.17
N THR A 145 79.77 65.34 39.91
CA THR A 145 78.50 64.72 39.51
C THR A 145 78.76 63.23 39.27
N ALA A 146 78.06 62.36 40.00
CA ALA A 146 78.08 60.93 39.73
C ALA A 146 77.02 60.59 38.68
N SER A 147 77.38 59.72 37.74
CA SER A 147 76.44 59.08 36.84
C SER A 147 76.69 57.58 36.87
N VAL A 148 75.65 56.82 37.17
CA VAL A 148 75.71 55.38 37.21
C VAL A 148 74.77 54.82 36.15
N SER A 149 75.22 53.78 35.45
CA SER A 149 74.36 52.98 34.59
C SER A 149 74.45 51.54 35.05
N VAL A 150 73.29 50.98 35.42
CA VAL A 150 73.18 49.59 35.84
C VAL A 150 72.64 48.73 34.72
N THR A 151 73.30 47.61 34.46
CA THR A 151 72.81 46.60 33.51
C THR A 151 72.74 45.25 34.21
N VAL A 152 71.64 44.52 33.98
CA VAL A 152 71.46 43.17 34.53
C VAL A 152 71.66 42.17 33.38
N PRO A 153 72.82 41.52 33.29
CA PRO A 153 73.05 40.49 32.26
C PRO A 153 72.00 39.38 32.36
N HIS A 154 71.55 38.84 31.22
CA HIS A 154 70.59 37.72 31.22
C HIS A 154 71.12 36.46 31.92
N ASN A 155 72.44 36.29 32.01
CA ASN A 155 73.07 35.18 32.73
C ASN A 155 73.40 35.51 34.20
N SER A 156 72.94 36.67 34.71
CA SER A 156 73.11 37.02 36.11
C SER A 156 72.24 36.13 37.00
N LEU A 157 72.66 35.93 38.26
CA LEU A 157 71.88 35.14 39.22
C LEU A 157 70.51 35.76 39.46
N LEU A 158 70.41 37.10 39.45
CA LEU A 158 69.14 37.82 39.57
C LEU A 158 68.21 37.55 38.40
N ALA A 159 68.68 37.66 37.16
CA ALA A 159 67.88 37.36 35.97
C ALA A 159 67.44 35.88 35.94
N ASN A 160 68.32 34.96 36.32
CA ASN A 160 68.02 33.53 36.41
C ASN A 160 66.98 33.23 37.50
N ALA A 161 67.07 33.87 38.68
CA ALA A 161 66.09 33.71 39.76
C ALA A 161 64.69 34.17 39.34
N ILE A 162 64.61 35.32 38.66
CA ILE A 162 63.36 35.83 38.09
C ILE A 162 62.80 34.84 37.06
N LEU A 163 63.65 34.34 36.15
CA LEU A 163 63.25 33.37 35.13
C LEU A 163 62.72 32.08 35.76
N ILE A 164 63.43 31.49 36.72
CA ILE A 164 63.04 30.25 37.40
C ILE A 164 61.69 30.43 38.09
N THR A 165 61.49 31.56 38.79
CA THR A 165 60.25 31.85 39.50
C THR A 165 59.06 31.92 38.54
N TYR A 166 59.19 32.67 37.44
CA TYR A 166 58.14 32.73 36.43
C TYR A 166 57.95 31.39 35.70
N ALA A 167 59.01 30.64 35.44
CA ALA A 167 58.94 29.32 34.81
C ALA A 167 58.21 28.32 35.71
N SER A 168 58.48 28.33 37.02
CA SER A 168 57.77 27.53 38.01
C SER A 168 56.29 27.89 38.07
N ILE A 169 55.95 29.19 38.08
CA ILE A 169 54.55 29.65 38.07
C ILE A 169 53.83 29.19 36.79
N LEU A 170 54.48 29.34 35.63
CA LEU A 170 53.91 28.92 34.35
C LEU A 170 53.70 27.41 34.29
N LEU A 171 54.71 26.62 34.68
CA LEU A 171 54.62 25.16 34.72
C LEU A 171 53.54 24.69 35.68
N TRP A 172 53.42 25.34 36.85
CA TRP A 172 52.36 25.04 37.81
C TRP A 172 50.97 25.36 37.24
N GLY A 173 50.81 26.52 36.59
CA GLY A 173 49.56 26.89 35.91
C GLY A 173 49.18 25.91 34.80
N LEU A 174 50.15 25.51 33.96
CA LEU A 174 49.93 24.51 32.92
C LEU A 174 49.57 23.14 33.51
N TYR A 175 50.23 22.73 34.60
CA TYR A 175 49.93 21.48 35.29
C TYR A 175 48.49 21.46 35.83
N LEU A 176 48.05 22.53 36.49
CA LEU A 176 46.68 22.64 36.99
C LEU A 176 45.65 22.63 35.87
N ASN A 177 45.91 23.35 34.77
CA ASN A 177 45.03 23.37 33.61
C ASN A 177 44.94 21.98 32.94
N ASN A 178 46.08 21.31 32.73
CA ASN A 178 46.11 19.97 32.16
C ASN A 178 45.38 18.97 33.05
N ARG A 179 45.62 19.01 34.37
CA ARG A 179 44.91 18.15 35.34
C ARG A 179 43.40 18.39 35.34
N SER A 180 42.96 19.65 35.20
CA SER A 180 41.54 19.99 35.06
C SER A 180 40.96 19.41 33.76
N ASN A 181 41.66 19.56 32.64
CA ASN A 181 41.23 19.05 31.34
C ASN A 181 41.17 17.51 31.34
N GLN A 182 42.17 16.82 31.89
CA GLN A 182 42.14 15.36 32.03
C GLN A 182 40.95 14.87 32.85
N ARG A 183 40.60 15.56 33.96
CA ARG A 183 39.40 15.23 34.74
C ARG A 183 38.11 15.38 33.93
N ARG A 184 38.05 16.36 33.02
CA ARG A 184 36.89 16.53 32.13
C ARG A 184 36.80 15.37 31.13
N TYR A 185 37.91 15.01 30.48
CA TYR A 185 37.95 13.88 29.55
C TYR A 185 37.54 12.56 30.22
N ILE A 186 38.00 12.30 31.44
CA ILE A 186 37.62 11.08 32.18
C ILE A 186 36.10 11.06 32.45
N ARG A 187 35.52 12.19 32.91
CA ARG A 187 34.07 12.27 33.17
C ARG A 187 33.23 12.07 31.91
N GLU A 188 33.67 12.63 30.79
CA GLU A 188 32.99 12.46 29.51
C GLU A 188 33.03 11.00 29.07
N LEU A 189 34.19 10.35 29.19
CA LEU A 189 34.37 8.93 28.88
C LEU A 189 33.49 8.04 29.78
N ASP A 190 33.42 8.35 31.07
CA ASP A 190 32.58 7.62 32.03
C ASP A 190 31.09 7.80 31.72
N SER A 191 30.65 8.99 31.32
CA SER A 191 29.27 9.24 30.90
C SER A 191 28.91 8.52 29.59
N ALA A 192 29.85 8.43 28.65
CA ALA A 192 29.68 7.67 27.42
C ALA A 192 29.62 6.15 27.69
N ARG A 193 30.38 5.66 28.68
CA ARG A 193 30.29 4.27 29.14
C ARG A 193 28.97 3.98 29.84
N SER A 194 28.53 4.85 30.76
CA SER A 194 27.27 4.64 31.49
C SER A 194 26.07 4.63 30.54
N THR A 195 26.02 5.54 29.58
CA THR A 195 24.95 5.56 28.56
C THR A 195 24.95 4.31 27.68
N ARG A 196 26.13 3.79 27.32
CA ARG A 196 26.25 2.52 26.59
C ARG A 196 25.77 1.34 27.43
N ASP A 197 26.15 1.30 28.70
CA ASP A 197 25.78 0.19 29.60
C ASP A 197 24.28 0.23 29.96
N GLU A 198 23.68 1.42 30.08
CA GLU A 198 22.22 1.60 30.17
C GLU A 198 21.51 1.16 28.88
N ALA A 199 22.05 1.46 27.71
CA ALA A 199 21.48 0.99 26.45
C ALA A 199 21.58 -0.54 26.33
N ALA A 200 22.68 -1.13 26.78
CA ALA A 200 22.87 -2.57 26.81
C ALA A 200 21.89 -3.26 27.78
N SER A 201 21.68 -2.70 28.98
CA SER A 201 20.70 -3.25 29.93
C SER A 201 19.27 -3.14 29.42
N ARG A 202 18.91 -2.03 28.76
CA ARG A 202 17.61 -1.90 28.07
C ARG A 202 17.46 -2.93 26.96
N ALA A 203 18.49 -3.17 26.15
CA ALA A 203 18.43 -4.18 25.10
C ALA A 203 18.16 -5.58 25.66
N VAL A 204 18.83 -5.95 26.76
CA VAL A 204 18.60 -7.22 27.46
C VAL A 204 17.16 -7.31 27.99
N SER A 205 16.61 -6.24 28.57
CA SER A 205 15.21 -6.23 29.04
C SER A 205 14.21 -6.43 27.90
N ILE A 206 14.45 -5.80 26.74
CA ILE A 206 13.60 -5.95 25.55
C ILE A 206 13.66 -7.38 25.01
N GLU A 207 14.85 -8.00 25.00
CA GLU A 207 14.99 -9.41 24.60
C GLU A 207 14.20 -10.34 25.52
N GLN A 208 14.20 -10.09 26.82
CA GLN A 208 13.40 -10.86 27.79
C GLN A 208 11.90 -10.67 27.56
N GLU A 209 11.44 -9.43 27.39
CA GLU A 209 10.03 -9.13 27.08
C GLU A 209 9.58 -9.79 25.77
N LEU A 210 10.42 -9.75 24.72
CA LEU A 210 10.15 -10.41 23.45
C LEU A 210 10.08 -11.93 23.60
N GLN A 211 10.96 -12.54 24.39
CA GLN A 211 10.90 -13.97 24.68
C GLN A 211 9.62 -14.35 25.43
N GLU A 212 9.20 -13.54 26.39
CA GLU A 212 7.95 -13.77 27.13
C GLU A 212 6.72 -13.61 26.22
N ALA A 213 6.70 -12.56 25.38
CA ALA A 213 5.66 -12.35 24.38
C ALA A 213 5.59 -13.50 23.39
N ARG A 214 6.73 -14.02 22.92
CA ARG A 214 6.78 -15.21 22.06
C ARG A 214 6.20 -16.44 22.76
N LYS A 215 6.56 -16.68 24.03
CA LYS A 215 6.00 -17.80 24.81
C LYS A 215 4.48 -17.67 24.94
N LYS A 216 3.96 -16.46 25.23
CA LYS A 216 2.52 -16.19 25.28
C LYS A 216 1.85 -16.46 23.92
N LEU A 217 2.44 -16.00 22.82
CA LEU A 217 1.94 -16.29 21.47
C LEU A 217 1.89 -17.79 21.19
N THR A 218 2.95 -18.54 21.52
CA THR A 218 2.96 -20.00 21.31
C THR A 218 1.88 -20.73 22.09
N HIS A 219 1.39 -20.15 23.19
CA HIS A 219 0.29 -20.72 23.99
C HIS A 219 -1.09 -20.32 23.47
N VAL A 220 -1.23 -19.11 22.91
CA VAL A 220 -2.51 -18.61 22.36
C VAL A 220 -2.78 -19.18 20.97
N GLU A 221 -1.76 -19.36 20.11
CA GLU A 221 -1.91 -19.91 18.77
C GLU A 221 -2.67 -21.26 18.68
N PRO A 222 -2.42 -22.27 19.55
CA PRO A 222 -3.21 -23.50 19.53
C PRO A 222 -4.66 -23.27 19.95
N SER A 223 -4.94 -22.32 20.85
CA SER A 223 -6.30 -21.99 21.26
C SER A 223 -7.08 -21.28 20.14
N GLU A 224 -6.46 -20.38 19.40
CA GLU A 224 -7.07 -19.74 18.23
C GLU A 224 -7.33 -20.74 17.11
N LYS A 225 -6.41 -21.68 16.87
CA LYS A 225 -6.60 -22.78 15.92
C LYS A 225 -7.77 -23.68 16.32
N ALA A 226 -7.91 -24.00 17.61
CA ALA A 226 -9.04 -24.78 18.11
C ALA A 226 -10.39 -24.04 17.93
N MET A 227 -10.45 -22.75 18.28
CA MET A 227 -11.65 -21.93 18.08
C MET A 227 -12.01 -21.79 16.59
N ALA A 228 -11.02 -21.62 15.70
CA ALA A 228 -11.26 -21.55 14.27
C ALA A 228 -11.84 -22.86 13.71
N GLN A 229 -11.37 -24.01 14.20
CA GLN A 229 -11.95 -25.32 13.86
C GLN A 229 -13.40 -25.43 14.33
N GLU A 230 -13.69 -25.04 15.58
CA GLU A 230 -15.06 -25.04 16.12
C GLU A 230 -16.01 -24.15 15.31
N ILE A 231 -15.57 -22.93 14.96
CA ILE A 231 -16.33 -22.01 14.10
C ILE A 231 -16.59 -22.65 12.73
N SER A 232 -15.62 -23.35 12.15
CA SER A 232 -15.79 -24.00 10.85
C SER A 232 -16.84 -25.12 10.90
N VAL A 233 -16.89 -25.88 12.00
CA VAL A 233 -17.91 -26.91 12.24
C VAL A 233 -19.29 -26.27 12.39
N LEU A 234 -19.41 -25.22 13.21
CA LEU A 234 -20.67 -24.49 13.41
C LEU A 234 -21.17 -23.83 12.11
N GLN A 235 -20.27 -23.30 11.27
CA GLN A 235 -20.64 -22.76 9.97
C GLN A 235 -21.16 -23.85 9.02
N HIS A 236 -20.53 -25.03 9.03
CA HIS A 236 -21.01 -26.16 8.22
C HIS A 236 -22.38 -26.64 8.69
N GLU A 237 -22.59 -26.74 10.00
CA GLU A 237 -23.87 -27.10 10.60
C GLU A 237 -24.95 -26.08 10.27
N ARG A 238 -24.66 -24.77 10.39
CA ARG A 238 -25.57 -23.70 9.97
C ARG A 238 -25.97 -23.80 8.50
N LYS A 239 -25.02 -24.06 7.60
CA LYS A 239 -25.30 -24.25 6.17
C LYS A 239 -26.18 -25.47 5.92
N THR A 240 -25.96 -26.55 6.68
CA THR A 240 -26.75 -27.78 6.58
C THR A 240 -28.17 -27.56 7.09
N LEU A 241 -28.34 -26.87 8.21
CA LEU A 241 -29.64 -26.48 8.75
C LEU A 241 -30.38 -25.54 7.80
N GLN A 242 -29.69 -24.57 7.19
CA GLN A 242 -30.31 -23.67 6.22
C GLN A 242 -30.81 -24.43 4.98
N ARG A 243 -30.05 -25.42 4.49
CA ARG A 243 -30.51 -26.31 3.40
C ARG A 243 -31.73 -27.13 3.81
N LYS A 244 -31.76 -27.64 5.04
CA LYS A 244 -32.92 -28.37 5.58
C LYS A 244 -34.14 -27.45 5.65
N LEU A 245 -33.99 -26.21 6.13
CA LEU A 245 -35.08 -25.23 6.18
C LEU A 245 -35.60 -24.87 4.78
N THR A 246 -34.71 -24.63 3.80
CA THR A 246 -35.16 -24.38 2.42
C THR A 246 -35.86 -25.59 1.82
N GLY A 247 -35.40 -26.82 2.13
CA GLY A 247 -36.06 -28.04 1.69
C GLY A 247 -37.43 -28.25 2.34
N LEU A 248 -37.57 -27.93 3.62
CA LEU A 248 -38.85 -27.98 4.33
C LEU A 248 -39.83 -26.91 3.81
N ALA A 249 -39.36 -25.69 3.57
CA ALA A 249 -40.18 -24.62 3.00
C ALA A 249 -40.69 -24.99 1.58
N ALA A 250 -39.82 -25.58 0.74
CA ALA A 250 -40.25 -26.06 -0.57
C ALA A 250 -41.29 -27.17 -0.47
N ARG A 251 -41.15 -28.08 0.50
CA ARG A 251 -42.13 -29.15 0.75
C ARG A 251 -43.44 -28.62 1.32
N GLU A 252 -43.40 -27.58 2.16
CA GLU A 252 -44.61 -26.91 2.65
C GLU A 252 -45.36 -26.24 1.50
N GLU A 253 -44.65 -25.56 0.60
CA GLU A 253 -45.24 -24.92 -0.59
C GLU A 253 -45.86 -25.95 -1.53
N GLU A 254 -45.18 -27.07 -1.77
CA GLU A 254 -45.73 -28.19 -2.56
C GLU A 254 -47.02 -28.72 -1.93
N LEU A 255 -47.04 -28.98 -0.62
CA LEU A 255 -48.24 -29.43 0.09
C LEU A 255 -49.36 -28.38 0.06
N ARG A 256 -49.02 -27.08 0.14
CA ARG A 256 -49.99 -25.99 -0.03
C ARG A 256 -50.59 -25.99 -1.43
N SER A 257 -49.77 -26.10 -2.46
CA SER A 257 -50.25 -26.14 -3.86
C SER A 257 -51.16 -27.35 -4.11
N GLN A 258 -50.81 -28.52 -3.55
CA GLN A 258 -51.66 -29.72 -3.61
C GLN A 258 -52.99 -29.52 -2.87
N ALA A 259 -52.97 -28.80 -1.73
CA ALA A 259 -54.19 -28.47 -1.00
C ALA A 259 -55.06 -27.46 -1.76
N GLU A 260 -54.47 -26.46 -2.40
CA GLU A 260 -55.19 -25.50 -3.27
C GLU A 260 -55.81 -26.20 -4.49
N GLU A 261 -55.06 -27.11 -5.14
CA GLU A 261 -55.56 -27.93 -6.22
C GLU A 261 -56.73 -28.81 -5.75
N ALA A 262 -56.61 -29.46 -4.60
CA ALA A 262 -57.70 -30.23 -4.01
C ALA A 262 -58.95 -29.37 -3.72
N VAL A 263 -58.78 -28.14 -3.21
CA VAL A 263 -59.90 -27.20 -3.03
C VAL A 263 -60.53 -26.83 -4.36
N SER A 264 -59.73 -26.54 -5.40
CA SER A 264 -60.24 -26.22 -6.73
C SER A 264 -61.03 -27.39 -7.34
N LEU A 265 -60.54 -28.62 -7.19
CA LEU A 265 -61.23 -29.83 -7.62
C LEU A 265 -62.53 -30.04 -6.83
N THR A 266 -62.56 -29.76 -5.53
CA THR A 266 -63.82 -29.83 -4.76
C THR A 266 -64.84 -28.78 -5.19
N GLN A 267 -64.40 -27.57 -5.56
CA GLN A 267 -65.28 -26.55 -6.13
C GLN A 267 -65.79 -26.96 -7.51
N GLU A 268 -64.97 -27.59 -8.34
CA GLU A 268 -65.38 -28.15 -9.63
C GLU A 268 -66.39 -29.29 -9.44
N VAL A 269 -66.16 -30.19 -8.48
CA VAL A 269 -67.13 -31.23 -8.12
C VAL A 269 -68.43 -30.62 -7.66
N GLN A 270 -68.40 -29.61 -6.79
CA GLN A 270 -69.61 -28.93 -6.32
C GLN A 270 -70.35 -28.22 -7.47
N ALA A 271 -69.63 -27.56 -8.39
CA ALA A 271 -70.24 -26.95 -9.57
C ALA A 271 -70.84 -28.00 -10.53
N LEU A 272 -70.21 -29.17 -10.64
CA LEU A 272 -70.76 -30.30 -11.39
C LEU A 272 -71.97 -30.92 -10.69
N GLU A 273 -71.98 -31.00 -9.36
CA GLU A 273 -73.14 -31.42 -8.56
C GLU A 273 -74.31 -30.44 -8.74
N ASP A 274 -74.07 -29.14 -8.66
CA ASP A 274 -75.08 -28.10 -8.90
C ASP A 274 -75.63 -28.19 -10.33
N LEU A 275 -74.78 -28.39 -11.34
CA LEU A 275 -75.20 -28.62 -12.73
C LEU A 275 -75.97 -29.93 -12.92
N LEU A 276 -75.63 -30.98 -12.17
CA LEU A 276 -76.35 -32.26 -12.19
C LEU A 276 -77.69 -32.14 -11.47
N GLU A 277 -77.79 -31.36 -10.41
CA GLU A 277 -79.05 -31.04 -9.73
C GLU A 277 -79.93 -30.17 -10.62
N GLU A 278 -79.38 -29.14 -11.27
CA GLU A 278 -80.10 -28.34 -12.26
C GLU A 278 -80.55 -29.21 -13.44
N ALA A 279 -79.68 -30.06 -13.99
CA ALA A 279 -80.07 -31.01 -15.04
C ALA A 279 -81.10 -32.05 -14.54
N GLY A 280 -81.04 -32.45 -13.26
CA GLY A 280 -82.01 -33.32 -12.63
C GLY A 280 -83.38 -32.65 -12.52
N ASN A 281 -83.42 -31.40 -12.08
CA ASN A 281 -84.63 -30.57 -12.05
C ASN A 281 -85.17 -30.29 -13.46
N ASP A 282 -84.28 -30.08 -14.43
CA ASP A 282 -84.63 -29.93 -15.85
C ASP A 282 -85.18 -31.24 -16.43
N ILE A 283 -84.66 -32.39 -16.00
CA ILE A 283 -85.18 -33.71 -16.36
C ILE A 283 -86.53 -33.94 -15.71
N GLU A 284 -86.73 -33.60 -14.43
CA GLU A 284 -88.04 -33.69 -13.77
C GLU A 284 -89.05 -32.76 -14.44
N SER A 285 -88.67 -31.51 -14.72
CA SER A 285 -89.50 -30.57 -15.48
C SER A 285 -89.81 -31.10 -16.87
N LYS A 286 -88.83 -31.70 -17.56
CA LYS A 286 -89.05 -32.33 -18.87
C LYS A 286 -89.80 -33.65 -18.79
N ASP A 287 -89.77 -34.38 -17.68
CA ASP A 287 -90.58 -35.59 -17.45
C ASP A 287 -92.02 -35.22 -17.10
N GLU A 288 -92.24 -34.12 -16.39
CA GLU A 288 -93.54 -33.46 -16.27
C GLU A 288 -94.03 -32.97 -17.64
N GLU A 289 -93.14 -32.35 -18.42
CA GLU A 289 -93.42 -31.95 -19.79
C GLU A 289 -93.64 -33.17 -20.71
N ILE A 290 -92.98 -34.32 -20.50
CA ILE A 290 -93.16 -35.58 -21.24
C ILE A 290 -94.42 -36.30 -20.77
N THR A 291 -94.85 -36.17 -19.52
CA THR A 291 -96.14 -36.70 -19.05
C THR A 291 -97.30 -35.84 -19.55
N GLU A 292 -97.11 -34.52 -19.66
CA GLU A 292 -98.03 -33.60 -20.31
C GLU A 292 -98.02 -33.80 -21.84
N LEU A 293 -96.85 -33.89 -22.47
CA LEU A 293 -96.64 -34.18 -23.88
C LEU A 293 -97.08 -35.59 -24.24
N SER A 294 -97.02 -36.59 -23.36
CA SER A 294 -97.56 -37.95 -23.59
C SER A 294 -99.07 -38.00 -23.46
N LYS A 295 -99.67 -37.15 -22.61
CA LYS A 295 -101.10 -36.82 -22.66
C LYS A 295 -101.45 -36.18 -24.01
N HIS A 296 -100.61 -35.27 -24.51
CA HIS A 296 -100.76 -34.68 -25.83
C HIS A 296 -100.42 -35.65 -26.99
N LEU A 297 -99.52 -36.63 -26.83
CA LEU A 297 -99.11 -37.65 -27.81
C LEU A 297 -100.14 -38.79 -27.89
N LYS A 298 -100.90 -39.05 -26.83
CA LYS A 298 -102.12 -39.88 -26.91
C LYS A 298 -103.20 -39.21 -27.78
N SER A 299 -103.26 -37.88 -27.81
CA SER A 299 -104.12 -37.10 -28.72
C SER A 299 -103.50 -36.72 -30.07
N ALA A 300 -102.16 -36.79 -30.21
CA ALA A 300 -101.39 -36.40 -31.39
C ALA A 300 -100.58 -37.57 -31.99
N SER A 301 -100.99 -38.81 -31.73
CA SER A 301 -100.49 -40.03 -32.40
C SER A 301 -100.99 -40.20 -33.84
N ARG A 302 -101.48 -39.12 -34.45
CA ARG A 302 -101.64 -39.00 -35.89
C ARG A 302 -101.01 -37.68 -36.30
N ILE A 303 -99.93 -37.78 -37.08
CA ILE A 303 -99.34 -36.77 -37.99
C ILE A 303 -97.86 -36.46 -37.66
N ALA A 304 -97.02 -37.08 -38.51
CA ALA A 304 -95.74 -36.60 -39.03
C ALA A 304 -94.42 -36.91 -38.30
N ALA A 305 -93.48 -37.42 -39.10
CA ALA A 305 -92.16 -37.95 -38.78
C ALA A 305 -91.02 -37.04 -39.31
N SER A 306 -89.83 -37.19 -38.71
CA SER A 306 -88.44 -37.21 -39.27
C SER A 306 -87.99 -36.27 -40.42
N SER A 307 -86.66 -36.07 -40.53
CA SER A 307 -85.88 -35.76 -41.77
C SER A 307 -85.23 -34.37 -41.90
N THR A 308 -83.90 -34.24 -41.68
CA THR A 308 -83.10 -33.14 -42.29
C THR A 308 -81.60 -33.40 -42.54
N LYS A 309 -81.10 -34.65 -42.57
CA LYS A 309 -79.71 -34.94 -42.98
C LYS A 309 -79.55 -35.79 -44.24
N SER A 310 -80.63 -36.31 -44.84
CA SER A 310 -80.56 -37.17 -46.04
C SER A 310 -80.75 -36.45 -47.39
N LYS A 311 -81.20 -35.18 -47.40
CA LYS A 311 -81.65 -34.53 -48.66
C LYS A 311 -80.53 -34.15 -49.64
N VAL A 312 -79.33 -33.77 -49.17
CA VAL A 312 -78.23 -33.34 -50.06
C VAL A 312 -77.52 -34.53 -50.71
N GLY A 313 -77.30 -35.61 -49.96
CA GLY A 313 -76.77 -36.88 -50.49
C GLY A 313 -77.71 -37.53 -51.49
N GLU A 314 -79.01 -37.63 -51.16
CA GLU A 314 -80.03 -38.19 -52.07
C GLU A 314 -80.18 -37.38 -53.38
N SER A 315 -80.10 -36.05 -53.31
CA SER A 315 -80.17 -35.20 -54.51
C SER A 315 -78.97 -35.44 -55.44
N LEU A 316 -77.79 -35.63 -54.86
CA LEU A 316 -76.56 -35.82 -55.61
C LEU A 316 -76.47 -37.24 -56.20
N GLU A 317 -76.91 -38.24 -55.44
CA GLU A 317 -77.07 -39.62 -55.90
C GLU A 317 -77.98 -39.71 -57.13
N ARG A 318 -79.19 -39.11 -57.05
CA ARG A 318 -80.14 -39.12 -58.17
C ARG A 318 -79.56 -38.44 -59.42
N ARG A 319 -78.81 -37.34 -59.25
CA ARG A 319 -78.15 -36.62 -60.35
C ARG A 319 -77.10 -37.50 -61.04
N LEU A 320 -76.22 -38.13 -60.28
CA LEU A 320 -75.15 -38.96 -60.83
C LEU A 320 -75.69 -40.23 -61.52
N ARG A 321 -76.66 -40.93 -60.91
CA ARG A 321 -77.30 -42.11 -61.50
C ARG A 321 -78.05 -41.78 -62.80
N THR A 322 -78.59 -40.56 -62.92
CA THR A 322 -79.30 -40.12 -64.13
C THR A 322 -78.35 -39.77 -65.28
N LEU A 323 -77.24 -39.07 -64.98
CA LEU A 323 -76.30 -38.59 -65.99
C LEU A 323 -75.33 -39.67 -66.47
N TYR A 324 -74.90 -40.58 -65.58
CA TYR A 324 -73.87 -41.57 -65.87
C TYR A 324 -74.41 -43.00 -65.81
N LYS A 325 -75.34 -43.32 -66.73
CA LYS A 325 -75.99 -44.65 -66.79
C LYS A 325 -75.03 -45.83 -66.96
N ASN A 326 -73.83 -45.57 -67.44
CA ASN A 326 -72.78 -46.57 -67.67
C ASN A 326 -71.83 -46.76 -66.47
N LEU A 327 -72.08 -46.11 -65.33
CA LEU A 327 -71.28 -46.22 -64.11
C LEU A 327 -72.13 -46.73 -62.95
N GLU A 328 -71.57 -47.66 -62.19
CA GLU A 328 -72.10 -48.06 -60.89
C GLU A 328 -71.41 -47.21 -59.82
N ILE A 329 -72.16 -46.52 -58.96
CA ILE A 329 -71.59 -45.59 -57.97
C ILE A 329 -71.98 -46.10 -56.59
N ASP A 330 -70.97 -46.32 -55.75
CA ASP A 330 -71.16 -46.74 -54.36
C ASP A 330 -71.62 -45.60 -53.47
N ASP A 331 -72.35 -45.91 -52.41
CA ASP A 331 -72.88 -44.91 -51.47
C ASP A 331 -71.74 -44.17 -50.77
N HIS A 332 -70.64 -44.89 -50.50
CA HIS A 332 -69.42 -44.29 -49.96
C HIS A 332 -68.76 -43.30 -50.93
N ALA A 333 -68.85 -43.53 -52.25
CA ALA A 333 -68.34 -42.60 -53.25
C ALA A 333 -69.16 -41.29 -53.28
N ILE A 334 -70.47 -41.37 -53.02
CA ILE A 334 -71.36 -40.21 -52.92
C ILE A 334 -71.03 -39.40 -51.67
N ASP A 335 -70.89 -40.05 -50.53
CA ASP A 335 -70.54 -39.39 -49.27
C ASP A 335 -69.17 -38.72 -49.32
N THR A 336 -68.16 -39.41 -49.88
CA THR A 336 -66.82 -38.84 -50.06
C THR A 336 -66.82 -37.67 -51.05
N MET A 337 -67.59 -37.74 -52.13
CA MET A 337 -67.72 -36.62 -53.07
C MET A 337 -68.46 -35.41 -52.47
N VAL A 338 -69.45 -35.63 -51.59
CA VAL A 338 -70.09 -34.55 -50.83
C VAL A 338 -69.08 -33.93 -49.85
N ALA A 339 -68.24 -34.75 -49.21
CA ALA A 339 -67.25 -34.34 -48.22
C ALA A 339 -66.04 -33.56 -48.82
N LEU A 340 -65.80 -33.63 -50.13
CA LEU A 340 -64.84 -32.75 -50.79
C LEU A 340 -65.24 -31.29 -50.53
N ARG A 341 -64.38 -30.49 -49.90
CA ARG A 341 -64.74 -29.11 -49.53
C ARG A 341 -64.63 -28.11 -50.69
N ASP A 342 -63.89 -28.46 -51.74
CA ASP A 342 -63.57 -27.58 -52.87
C ASP A 342 -64.47 -27.88 -54.07
N GLU A 343 -65.29 -26.91 -54.49
CA GLU A 343 -66.19 -27.03 -55.64
C GLU A 343 -65.44 -27.29 -56.95
N ILE A 344 -64.23 -26.73 -57.10
CA ILE A 344 -63.39 -26.95 -58.29
C ILE A 344 -62.97 -28.42 -58.37
N MET A 345 -62.70 -29.06 -57.23
CA MET A 345 -62.39 -30.48 -57.19
C MET A 345 -63.62 -31.34 -57.47
N LYS A 346 -64.82 -30.97 -56.98
CA LYS A 346 -66.06 -31.68 -57.32
C LYS A 346 -66.36 -31.66 -58.81
N LEU A 347 -66.21 -30.50 -59.46
CA LEU A 347 -66.41 -30.35 -60.90
C LEU A 347 -65.40 -31.17 -61.71
N LYS A 348 -64.12 -31.19 -61.31
CA LYS A 348 -63.09 -32.00 -61.97
C LYS A 348 -63.25 -33.50 -61.71
N ALA A 349 -63.76 -33.88 -60.55
CA ALA A 349 -64.13 -35.26 -60.26
C ALA A 349 -65.28 -35.72 -61.17
N GLU A 350 -66.31 -34.89 -61.32
CA GLU A 350 -67.45 -35.12 -62.21
C GLU A 350 -67.03 -35.20 -63.70
N GLU A 351 -66.08 -34.38 -64.13
CA GLU A 351 -65.45 -34.50 -65.45
C GLU A 351 -64.71 -35.85 -65.62
N GLY A 352 -64.00 -36.31 -64.58
CA GLY A 352 -63.36 -37.62 -64.55
C GLY A 352 -64.35 -38.78 -64.65
N LEU A 353 -65.49 -38.68 -63.95
CA LEU A 353 -66.60 -39.64 -64.05
C LEU A 353 -67.20 -39.64 -65.45
N LYS A 354 -67.42 -38.46 -66.05
CA LYS A 354 -67.91 -38.36 -67.42
C LYS A 354 -67.00 -39.08 -68.42
N ARG A 355 -65.68 -38.85 -68.34
CA ARG A 355 -64.70 -39.54 -69.19
C ARG A 355 -64.72 -41.06 -69.01
N LEU A 356 -64.84 -41.54 -67.77
CA LEU A 356 -64.97 -42.97 -67.48
C LEU A 356 -66.26 -43.57 -68.06
N SER A 357 -67.34 -42.78 -68.16
CA SER A 357 -68.62 -43.23 -68.70
C SER A 357 -68.69 -43.25 -70.23
N GLU A 358 -67.94 -42.36 -70.92
CA GLU A 358 -67.95 -42.19 -72.38
C GLU A 358 -66.86 -43.04 -73.07
N GLU A 359 -65.65 -43.12 -72.51
CA GLU A 359 -64.48 -43.80 -73.11
C GLU A 359 -64.08 -45.04 -72.30
N SER A 360 -64.94 -46.06 -72.25
CA SER A 360 -64.74 -47.19 -71.33
C SER A 360 -63.47 -48.03 -71.61
N GLU A 361 -63.00 -48.07 -72.86
CA GLU A 361 -61.85 -48.90 -73.26
C GLU A 361 -60.50 -48.18 -73.25
N ASN A 362 -60.45 -46.84 -73.35
CA ASN A 362 -59.20 -46.11 -73.61
C ASN A 362 -58.96 -44.87 -72.72
N VAL A 363 -59.13 -45.01 -71.40
CA VAL A 363 -58.79 -43.92 -70.46
C VAL A 363 -57.27 -43.91 -70.22
N GLY A 364 -56.59 -42.91 -70.79
CA GLY A 364 -55.13 -42.85 -71.01
C GLY A 364 -54.17 -42.83 -69.80
N VAL A 365 -54.62 -43.01 -68.56
CA VAL A 365 -53.71 -43.16 -67.39
C VAL A 365 -54.38 -44.06 -66.34
N ARG A 366 -54.15 -45.38 -66.42
CA ARG A 366 -54.60 -46.34 -65.38
C ARG A 366 -53.40 -46.84 -64.59
N ARG A 367 -53.31 -46.48 -63.31
CA ARG A 367 -52.36 -47.12 -62.37
C ARG A 367 -53.15 -48.12 -61.52
N LYS A 368 -52.72 -49.38 -61.51
CA LYS A 368 -53.28 -50.38 -60.58
C LYS A 368 -52.81 -50.03 -59.17
N VAL A 369 -53.75 -49.94 -58.23
CA VAL A 369 -53.42 -49.62 -56.83
C VAL A 369 -52.74 -50.84 -56.20
N GLY A 370 -51.49 -50.67 -55.77
CA GLY A 370 -50.71 -51.71 -55.10
C GLY A 370 -51.04 -51.82 -53.60
N GLY A 371 -50.89 -53.01 -53.02
CA GLY A 371 -51.10 -53.23 -51.58
C GLY A 371 -52.54 -53.58 -51.16
N LEU A 372 -53.41 -53.88 -52.11
CA LEU A 372 -54.76 -54.42 -51.88
C LEU A 372 -54.77 -55.96 -52.04
N PRO A 373 -55.70 -56.67 -51.39
CA PRO A 373 -55.87 -58.11 -51.54
C PRO A 373 -55.99 -58.55 -53.01
N GLY A 374 -55.32 -59.65 -53.40
CA GLY A 374 -55.14 -60.04 -54.81
C GLY A 374 -56.41 -60.32 -55.63
N TYR A 375 -57.58 -60.43 -54.98
CA TYR A 375 -58.88 -60.56 -55.64
C TYR A 375 -59.50 -59.22 -56.07
N LEU A 376 -58.97 -58.08 -55.60
CA LEU A 376 -59.45 -56.74 -55.93
C LEU A 376 -58.59 -56.10 -57.02
N ASN A 377 -59.15 -55.97 -58.23
CA ASN A 377 -58.53 -55.22 -59.32
C ASN A 377 -59.07 -53.78 -59.35
N VAL A 378 -58.56 -52.95 -58.43
CA VAL A 378 -58.90 -51.52 -58.33
C VAL A 378 -57.86 -50.69 -59.07
N PHE A 379 -58.35 -49.73 -59.84
CA PHE A 379 -57.56 -48.78 -60.61
C PHE A 379 -57.77 -47.38 -60.05
N GLU A 380 -56.72 -46.58 -60.16
CA GLU A 380 -56.74 -45.17 -59.79
C GLU A 380 -56.73 -44.31 -61.05
N LEU A 381 -57.65 -43.35 -61.09
CA LEU A 381 -57.63 -42.23 -62.03
C LEU A 381 -57.35 -40.93 -61.27
N GLY A 382 -56.24 -40.28 -61.60
CA GLY A 382 -55.90 -38.97 -61.04
C GLY A 382 -56.67 -37.85 -61.71
N PHE A 383 -57.21 -36.91 -60.93
CA PHE A 383 -57.82 -35.68 -61.43
C PHE A 383 -57.30 -34.47 -60.65
N ALA A 384 -57.29 -33.28 -61.29
CA ALA A 384 -56.88 -32.02 -60.66
C ALA A 384 -55.49 -32.01 -59.98
N GLY A 385 -54.60 -32.96 -60.29
CA GLY A 385 -53.25 -33.07 -59.70
C GLY A 385 -53.17 -33.60 -58.26
N LYS A 386 -54.27 -33.58 -57.50
CA LYS A 386 -54.34 -34.04 -56.10
C LYS A 386 -55.53 -34.94 -55.78
N GLY A 387 -56.50 -35.06 -56.70
CA GLY A 387 -57.67 -35.92 -56.56
C GLY A 387 -57.43 -37.29 -57.17
N ARG A 388 -58.08 -38.32 -56.60
CA ARG A 388 -58.01 -39.71 -57.05
C ARG A 388 -59.42 -40.29 -57.06
N ILE A 389 -59.79 -40.92 -58.17
CA ILE A 389 -61.01 -41.72 -58.29
C ILE A 389 -60.58 -43.18 -58.27
N TYR A 390 -61.10 -43.94 -57.30
CA TYR A 390 -60.87 -45.37 -57.19
C TYR A 390 -62.04 -46.10 -57.82
N TYR A 391 -61.74 -46.93 -58.81
CA TYR A 391 -62.76 -47.67 -59.53
C TYR A 391 -62.32 -49.10 -59.84
N ALA A 392 -63.29 -49.98 -59.98
CA ALA A 392 -63.09 -51.37 -60.35
C ALA A 392 -63.97 -51.74 -61.54
N ARG A 393 -63.68 -52.89 -62.16
CA ARG A 393 -64.53 -53.43 -63.21
C ARG A 393 -65.73 -54.13 -62.56
N GLY A 394 -66.95 -53.63 -62.81
CA GLY A 394 -68.20 -54.20 -62.31
C GLY A 394 -68.69 -55.40 -63.11
N LYS A 395 -69.81 -55.98 -62.67
CA LYS A 395 -70.35 -57.26 -63.18
C LYS A 395 -70.86 -57.18 -64.62
N GLN A 396 -71.34 -56.01 -65.06
CA GLN A 396 -71.99 -55.81 -66.36
C GLN A 396 -71.15 -54.97 -67.34
N ARG A 397 -69.82 -55.16 -67.36
CA ARG A 397 -68.85 -54.39 -68.18
C ARG A 397 -68.82 -52.87 -67.91
N HIS A 398 -69.61 -52.37 -66.98
CA HIS A 398 -69.57 -51.00 -66.47
C HIS A 398 -68.50 -50.83 -65.38
N PHE A 399 -67.96 -49.62 -65.23
CA PHE A 399 -67.03 -49.32 -64.14
C PHE A 399 -67.80 -49.01 -62.87
N ARG A 400 -67.36 -49.59 -61.75
CA ARG A 400 -67.88 -49.29 -60.42
C ARG A 400 -66.94 -48.33 -59.70
N ILE A 401 -67.46 -47.17 -59.32
CA ILE A 401 -66.77 -46.14 -58.57
C ILE A 401 -66.94 -46.45 -57.09
N LEU A 402 -65.82 -46.67 -56.40
CA LEU A 402 -65.80 -47.11 -55.00
C LEU A 402 -65.56 -45.94 -54.04
N ALA A 403 -64.67 -45.01 -54.41
CA ALA A 403 -64.36 -43.84 -53.60
C ALA A 403 -63.82 -42.69 -54.47
N ILE A 404 -64.11 -41.45 -54.07
CA ILE A 404 -63.58 -40.24 -54.70
C ILE A 404 -62.92 -39.40 -53.62
N GLY A 405 -61.59 -39.35 -53.67
CA GLY A 405 -60.77 -38.77 -52.61
C GLY A 405 -59.84 -37.66 -53.07
N ALA A 406 -59.38 -36.87 -52.12
CA ALA A 406 -58.24 -35.97 -52.27
C ALA A 406 -57.01 -36.58 -51.59
N LYS A 407 -55.82 -36.01 -51.81
CA LYS A 407 -54.57 -36.52 -51.23
C LYS A 407 -54.61 -36.74 -49.70
N ASN A 408 -55.41 -35.97 -48.96
CA ASN A 408 -55.57 -36.07 -47.51
C ASN A 408 -56.58 -37.14 -47.05
N SER A 409 -57.47 -37.62 -47.93
CA SER A 409 -58.37 -38.75 -47.64
C SER A 409 -57.79 -40.08 -48.09
N GLN A 410 -56.64 -40.08 -48.79
CA GLN A 410 -56.04 -41.25 -49.40
C GLN A 410 -55.88 -42.45 -48.45
N ASP A 411 -55.42 -42.23 -47.21
CA ASP A 411 -55.23 -43.33 -46.27
C ASP A 411 -56.57 -43.92 -45.79
N ALA A 412 -57.59 -43.08 -45.56
CA ALA A 412 -58.93 -43.50 -45.20
C ALA A 412 -59.63 -44.23 -46.35
N ASP A 413 -59.47 -43.75 -47.58
CA ASP A 413 -60.02 -44.36 -48.79
C ASP A 413 -59.37 -45.73 -49.04
N LEU A 414 -58.06 -45.85 -48.84
CA LEU A 414 -57.34 -47.14 -48.96
C LEU A 414 -57.77 -48.14 -47.87
N ASP A 415 -58.00 -47.68 -46.65
CA ASP A 415 -58.51 -48.54 -45.57
C ASP A 415 -59.94 -49.01 -45.82
N TYR A 416 -60.80 -48.17 -46.41
CA TYR A 416 -62.11 -48.61 -46.91
C TYR A 416 -61.97 -49.68 -47.99
N LEU A 417 -61.09 -49.46 -48.98
CA LEU A 417 -60.87 -50.40 -50.06
C LEU A 417 -60.31 -51.76 -49.58
N ARG A 418 -59.53 -51.79 -48.50
CA ARG A 418 -59.03 -53.03 -47.88
C ARG A 418 -60.10 -53.84 -47.18
N ARG A 419 -61.18 -53.19 -46.72
CA ARG A 419 -62.28 -53.81 -45.99
C ARG A 419 -63.36 -54.37 -46.92
N LEU A 420 -63.34 -54.04 -48.21
CA LEU A 420 -64.24 -54.61 -49.21
C LEU A 420 -64.04 -56.14 -49.30
N SER A 421 -65.10 -56.87 -49.04
CA SER A 421 -65.09 -58.33 -49.07
C SER A 421 -65.20 -58.86 -50.50
N ARG A 422 -64.91 -60.16 -50.69
CA ARG A 422 -65.06 -60.82 -52.00
C ARG A 422 -66.52 -60.86 -52.48
N GLU A 423 -67.49 -60.78 -51.57
CA GLU A 423 -68.93 -60.79 -51.86
C GLU A 423 -69.44 -59.44 -52.37
N ASP A 424 -68.82 -58.33 -51.95
CA ASP A 424 -69.21 -56.99 -52.40
C ASP A 424 -68.74 -56.67 -53.83
N MET A 425 -67.81 -57.50 -54.35
CA MET A 425 -67.10 -57.30 -55.61
C MET A 425 -67.31 -58.42 -56.63
N SER A 426 -67.77 -59.60 -56.19
CA SER A 426 -68.42 -60.62 -57.04
C SER A 426 -69.84 -60.19 -57.32
#